data_AF-A0A973PUJ7-F1
#
_entry.id   AF-A0A973PUJ7-F1
#
_cell.length_a   1.000
_cell.length_b   1.000
_cell.length_c   1.000
_cell.angle_alpha   90.00
_cell.angle_beta   90.00
_cell.angle_gamma   90.00
#
_symmetry.space_group_name_H-M   'P 1'
#
loop_
_entity.id
_entity.type
_entity.pdbx_description
1 polymer ?
#
loop_
_entity_poly.entity_id
_entity_poly.type
_entity_poly.pdbx_seq_one_letter_code
_entity_poly.pdbx_strand_id
1 'polypeptide(L)' 'MSSDPDEVTAVLDVLLPLLNASTALVAGAPNELGMRGPGRRVVFEVLPAPATPVTVEQDGPPVRTPRGRLPKGL' A
#
# COMPACT_ATOMS: atom_id res chain seq x y z
N MET A 1 1.99 -30.32 -10.94
CA MET A 1 1.49 -29.15 -10.18
C MET A 1 0.07 -29.49 -9.76
N SER A 2 -0.18 -29.54 -8.45
CA SER A 2 -1.40 -30.13 -7.90
C SER A 2 -2.60 -29.20 -8.09
N SER A 3 -3.76 -29.77 -8.37
CA SER A 3 -5.07 -29.09 -8.35
C SER A 3 -5.67 -29.06 -6.94
N ASP A 4 -4.84 -29.32 -5.93
CA ASP A 4 -5.27 -29.57 -4.57
C ASP A 4 -5.80 -28.28 -3.93
N PRO A 5 -7.08 -28.20 -3.56
CA PRO A 5 -7.62 -27.08 -2.81
C PRO A 5 -6.80 -26.73 -1.56
N ASP A 6 -6.18 -27.72 -0.93
CA ASP A 6 -5.45 -27.54 0.33
C ASP A 6 -4.10 -26.84 0.08
N GLU A 7 -3.45 -27.11 -1.05
CA GLU A 7 -2.20 -26.45 -1.44
C GLU A 7 -2.43 -24.96 -1.76
N VAL A 8 -3.55 -24.64 -2.41
CA VAL A 8 -3.91 -23.25 -2.74
C VAL A 8 -4.20 -22.45 -1.47
N THR A 9 -4.93 -23.06 -0.53
CA THR A 9 -5.20 -22.46 0.79
C THR A 9 -3.91 -22.20 1.54
N ALA A 10 -2.99 -23.18 1.59
CA ALA A 10 -1.70 -23.02 2.24
C ALA A 10 -0.83 -21.89 1.64
N VAL A 11 -0.87 -21.72 0.32
CA VAL A 11 -0.17 -20.60 -0.35
C VAL A 11 -0.80 -19.26 0.02
N LEU A 12 -2.13 -19.17 0.05
CA LEU A 12 -2.83 -17.93 0.43
C LEU A 12 -2.56 -17.55 1.88
N ASP A 13 -2.50 -18.52 2.78
CA ASP A 13 -2.19 -18.31 4.20
C ASP A 13 -0.79 -17.71 4.41
N VAL A 14 0.14 -17.92 3.48
CA VAL A 14 1.48 -17.29 3.51
C VAL A 14 1.46 -15.91 2.87
N LEU A 15 0.78 -15.74 1.74
CA LEU A 15 0.86 -14.50 0.95
C LEU A 15 -0.02 -13.37 1.50
N LEU A 16 -1.22 -13.68 2.00
CA LEU A 16 -2.15 -12.66 2.50
C LEU A 16 -1.59 -11.86 3.69
N PRO A 17 -0.95 -12.48 4.71
CA PRO A 17 -0.32 -11.72 5.79
C PRO A 17 0.78 -10.78 5.31
N LEU A 18 1.58 -11.19 4.32
CA LEU A 18 2.65 -10.35 3.76
C LEU A 18 2.09 -9.13 3.03
N LEU A 19 1.01 -9.31 2.27
CA LEU A 19 0.28 -8.21 1.63
C LEU A 19 -0.32 -7.26 2.68
N ASN A 20 -0.93 -7.80 3.73
CA ASN A 20 -1.56 -7.00 4.80
C ASN A 20 -0.55 -6.28 5.71
N ALA A 21 0.70 -6.74 5.76
CA ALA A 21 1.77 -6.05 6.48
C ALA A 21 2.32 -4.82 5.72
N SER A 22 2.03 -4.70 4.43
CA SER A 22 2.48 -3.56 3.62
C SER A 22 1.66 -2.31 3.92
N THR A 23 2.29 -1.29 4.51
CA THR A 23 1.63 0.00 4.78
C THR A 23 1.37 0.84 3.53
N ALA A 24 1.99 0.48 2.40
CA ALA A 24 1.82 1.17 1.14
C ALA A 24 0.61 0.67 0.34
N LEU A 25 0.00 -0.46 0.75
CA LEU A 25 -1.02 -1.16 -0.02
C LEU A 25 -2.22 -1.51 0.85
N VAL A 26 -3.39 -1.58 0.22
CA VAL A 26 -4.60 -2.18 0.78
C VAL A 26 -5.04 -3.28 -0.17
N ALA A 27 -5.16 -4.51 0.35
CA ALA A 27 -5.65 -5.66 -0.40
C ALA A 27 -7.13 -5.92 -0.11
N GLY A 28 -7.91 -6.18 -1.15
CA GLY A 28 -9.29 -6.66 -1.05
C GLY A 28 -9.35 -8.16 -0.74
N ALA A 29 -10.58 -8.66 -0.51
CA ALA A 29 -10.78 -10.08 -0.28
C ALA A 29 -10.40 -10.93 -1.51
N PRO A 30 -9.83 -12.14 -1.31
CA PRO A 30 -9.57 -13.06 -2.41
C PRO A 30 -10.86 -13.47 -3.11
N ASN A 31 -10.80 -13.53 -4.44
CA ASN A 31 -11.87 -14.05 -5.28
C ASN A 31 -11.34 -15.20 -6.15
N GLU A 32 -12.00 -16.35 -6.09
CA GLU A 32 -11.67 -17.49 -6.95
C GLU A 32 -12.31 -17.31 -8.33
N LEU A 33 -11.49 -17.30 -9.38
CA LEU A 33 -11.96 -17.21 -10.77
C LEU A 33 -12.13 -18.60 -11.42
N GLY A 34 -11.98 -19.69 -10.66
CA GLY A 34 -12.06 -21.06 -11.14
C GLY A 34 -10.68 -21.65 -11.52
N MET A 35 -10.68 -22.56 -12.49
CA MET A 35 -9.47 -23.31 -12.90
C MET A 35 -8.82 -22.70 -14.15
N ARG A 36 -7.47 -22.70 -14.19
CA ARG A 36 -6.69 -22.44 -15.40
C ARG A 36 -5.68 -23.57 -15.60
N GLY A 37 -5.96 -24.45 -16.56
CA GLY A 37 -5.21 -25.70 -16.70
C GLY A 37 -5.35 -26.55 -15.43
N PRO A 38 -4.27 -27.15 -14.90
CA PRO A 38 -4.35 -27.97 -13.69
C PRO A 38 -4.46 -27.15 -12.40
N GLY A 39 -4.31 -25.81 -12.42
CA GLY A 39 -4.27 -24.99 -11.21
C GLY A 39 -5.53 -24.17 -10.97
N ARG A 40 -5.81 -23.84 -9.70
CA ARG A 40 -6.81 -22.82 -9.33
C ARG A 40 -6.27 -21.42 -9.57
N ARG A 41 -7.18 -20.50 -9.92
CA ARG A 41 -6.87 -19.08 -10.11
C ARG A 41 -7.59 -18.26 -9.06
N VAL A 42 -6.82 -17.61 -8.20
CA VAL A 42 -7.30 -16.67 -7.19
C VAL A 42 -6.77 -15.28 -7.55
N VAL A 43 -7.59 -14.26 -7.39
CA VAL A 43 -7.22 -12.86 -7.61
C VAL A 43 -7.59 -12.03 -6.39
N PHE A 44 -6.83 -10.96 -6.16
CA PHE A 44 -7.10 -9.95 -5.14
C PHE A 44 -6.98 -8.59 -5.81
N GLU A 45 -7.86 -7.67 -5.45
CA GLU A 45 -7.65 -6.25 -5.78
C GLU A 45 -6.60 -5.68 -4.84
N VAL A 46 -5.66 -4.89 -5.37
CA VAL A 46 -4.64 -4.21 -4.57
C VAL A 46 -4.62 -2.74 -4.98
N LEU A 47 -4.84 -1.86 -4.00
CA LEU A 47 -4.84 -0.42 -4.18
C LEU A 47 -3.72 0.21 -3.34
N PRO A 48 -3.15 1.35 -3.76
CA PRO A 48 -2.29 2.13 -2.89
C PRO A 48 -3.03 2.51 -1.62
N ALA A 49 -2.38 2.36 -0.46
CA ALA A 49 -2.92 2.86 0.79
C ALA A 49 -3.03 4.40 0.71
N PRO A 50 -4.09 5.00 1.28
CA PRO A 50 -4.19 6.45 1.35
C PRO A 50 -2.97 7.00 2.10
N ALA A 51 -2.39 8.08 1.58
CA ALA A 51 -1.25 8.72 2.23
C ALA A 51 -1.64 9.19 3.62
N THR A 52 -1.06 8.57 4.65
CA THR A 52 -1.22 9.03 6.03
C THR A 52 -0.50 10.37 6.15
N PRO A 53 -1.18 11.48 6.49
CA PRO A 53 -0.50 12.75 6.71
C PRO A 53 0.43 12.59 7.92
N VAL A 54 1.74 12.69 7.67
CA VAL A 54 2.74 12.72 8.72
C VAL A 54 2.84 14.16 9.21
N THR A 55 2.32 14.43 10.40
CA THR A 55 2.61 15.68 11.11
C THR A 55 4.00 15.56 11.69
N VAL A 56 4.98 16.21 11.04
CA VAL A 56 6.32 16.36 11.61
C VAL A 56 6.22 17.49 12.64
N GLU A 57 6.24 17.15 13.93
CA GLU A 57 6.49 18.14 14.98
C GLU A 57 7.92 18.64 14.80
N GLN A 58 8.05 19.89 14.39
CA GLN A 58 9.34 20.53 14.22
C GLN A 58 9.77 21.08 15.58
N ASP A 59 10.63 20.35 16.29
CA ASP A 59 11.30 20.83 17.51
C ASP A 59 12.31 21.92 17.14
N GLY A 60 11.82 23.14 16.92
CA GLY A 60 12.67 24.28 16.63
C GLY A 60 11.90 25.59 16.64
N PRO A 61 12.51 26.69 17.14
CA PRO A 61 11.88 27.99 17.07
C PRO A 61 11.65 28.39 15.60
N PRO A 62 10.53 29.09 15.29
CA PRO A 62 10.19 29.43 13.92
C PRO A 62 11.32 30.22 13.28
N VAL A 63 11.89 29.70 12.19
CA VAL A 63 12.83 30.45 11.35
C VAL A 63 12.07 31.60 10.72
N ARG A 64 12.23 32.79 11.27
CA ARG A 64 11.77 34.04 10.66
C ARG A 64 12.63 34.31 9.42
N THR A 65 12.16 33.88 8.26
CA THR A 65 12.73 34.36 6.99
C THR A 65 12.50 35.87 6.91
N PRO A 66 13.54 36.72 6.74
CA PRO A 66 13.33 38.12 6.48
C PRO A 66 12.60 38.23 5.13
N ARG A 67 11.36 38.74 5.14
CA ARG A 67 10.69 39.15 3.91
C ARG A 67 11.57 40.20 3.24
N GLY A 68 12.23 39.79 2.16
CA GLY A 68 12.99 40.66 1.28
C GLY A 68 12.13 41.86 0.91
N ARG A 69 12.57 43.03 1.35
CA ARG A 69 11.99 44.33 1.04
C ARG A 69 12.22 44.58 -0.46
N LEU A 70 11.20 44.36 -1.29
CA LEU A 70 11.22 44.84 -2.68
C LEU A 70 11.37 46.38 -2.65
N PRO A 71 12.41 46.96 -3.28
CA PRO A 71 12.51 48.41 -3.38
C PRO A 71 11.40 48.92 -4.32
N LYS A 72 10.65 49.92 -3.85
CA LYS A 72 9.72 50.68 -4.69
C LYS A 72 10.49 51.75 -5.46
N GLY A 73 10.32 51.77 -6.78
CA GLY A 73 10.44 52.97 -7.62
C GLY A 73 11.79 53.18 -8.31
N LEU A 74 11.79 53.06 -9.64
CA LEU A 74 12.08 54.13 -10.62
C LEU A 74 11.76 53.64 -12.04
#